data_AF-A8NPR8-F1
#
_entry.id   AF-A8NPR8-F1
#
_cell.length_a   1.000
_cell.length_b   1.000
_cell.length_c   1.000
_cell.angle_alpha   90.00
_cell.angle_beta   90.00
_cell.angle_gamma   90.00
#
_symmetry.space_group_name_H-M   'P 1'
#
loop_
_entity.id
_entity.type
_entity.pdbx_description
1 polymer ?
#
loop_
_entity_poly.entity_id
_entity_poly.type
_entity_poly.pdbx_seq_one_letter_code
_entity_poly.pdbx_strand_id
1 'polypeptide(L)'
;MAMAAMSIVSPRSGNYDRLEGGMGPSRLGPPQRGWRRFGWKKFAIGAALLIGFVWLWGPRERNLDWESVKDYTKGLGKDLIPFNPINKDTDSPPPPSVQPPTNAPTSFESDPDPSKTAYCTTPHDPTKPLVQWALMIDAGSTGSRIHIYKFNNCKSSITYEYEVFKMMQPGLSSFADDPEGAARSLDVLLDEAVRVVPEDMQSCTPVAVKATAGLRLLEGRKSEDILEKVEERIRRRYKFQLPDENGVEIMDGKDEGVYAWITANYLLGTIAPGGKPKTTVGKKGSNTYAVLDLGGASTQIVFEPSSIGPASPLEPGEHKYDLDFSGSAFELYQHSYLGYGLMRARSHVHRLVDFMAGIRPRPAKASKYHPVDVDGDGEPDYEVVPNPCLARGMEKVVEVQDEFFDRPPSLDDDDDDDDEPLTVKRNVTMSGLDIGSFEACDKIVQLVLAKDAICEMKPCSFNGVYQPNLLDSFKNGKVLLLSYFYDRLHRLLPPPPSSSSPKTSKNPTIALTPSPPLTVSSIATYAKTICAGPETWSTIPHFTDNKKLMEELEGRPEWCLDLTFMHGLLKWGYEFEEGRRVELGKSVGGTELGWCLGATLGLVGEGRVRCRA
;
A
#
# COMPACT_ATOMS: atom_id res chain seq x y z
N MET A 1 20.90 -34.75 -10.55
CA MET A 1 20.07 -33.67 -11.10
C MET A 1 19.03 -33.34 -10.04
N ALA A 2 19.28 -32.28 -9.26
CA ALA A 2 18.44 -31.91 -8.13
C ALA A 2 17.23 -31.11 -8.62
N MET A 3 16.03 -31.51 -8.22
CA MET A 3 14.81 -30.72 -8.39
C MET A 3 14.90 -29.48 -7.48
N ALA A 4 14.82 -28.29 -8.07
CA ALA A 4 14.67 -27.06 -7.32
C ALA A 4 13.23 -26.97 -6.82
N ALA A 5 13.05 -27.04 -5.49
CA ALA A 5 11.78 -26.72 -4.85
C ALA A 5 11.60 -25.20 -4.84
N MET A 6 10.38 -24.71 -5.10
CA MET A 6 10.00 -23.31 -4.88
C MET A 6 10.13 -23.01 -3.38
N SER A 7 10.89 -21.98 -3.02
CA SER A 7 11.01 -21.50 -1.63
C SER A 7 10.62 -20.02 -1.63
N ILE A 8 9.44 -19.69 -1.12
CA ILE A 8 8.95 -18.30 -0.95
C ILE A 8 9.15 -17.87 0.52
N VAL A 9 10.15 -18.44 1.20
CA VAL A 9 10.41 -18.16 2.61
C VAL A 9 11.05 -16.78 2.79
N SER A 10 10.23 -15.80 3.18
CA SER A 10 10.68 -14.53 3.75
C SER A 10 11.36 -14.80 5.10
N PRO A 11 12.59 -14.33 5.35
CA PRO A 11 13.17 -14.43 6.69
C PRO A 11 12.37 -13.53 7.65
N ARG A 12 11.62 -14.16 8.56
CA ARG A 12 10.94 -13.48 9.68
C ARG A 12 12.01 -12.90 10.63
N SER A 13 11.97 -11.59 10.83
CA SER A 13 12.83 -10.83 11.74
C SER A 13 11.96 -10.30 12.88
N GLY A 14 12.23 -10.73 14.11
CA GLY A 14 11.48 -10.32 15.31
C GLY A 14 11.71 -8.87 15.78
N ASN A 15 12.30 -8.02 14.93
CA ASN A 15 12.57 -6.61 15.25
C ASN A 15 11.60 -5.62 14.56
N TYR A 16 10.66 -6.11 13.76
CA TYR A 16 9.76 -5.29 12.93
C TYR A 16 8.81 -4.38 13.75
N ASP A 17 8.36 -4.84 14.93
CA ASP A 17 7.49 -4.07 15.83
C ASP A 17 8.07 -2.71 16.25
N ARG A 18 9.41 -2.58 16.23
CA ARG A 18 10.10 -1.36 16.67
C ARG A 18 10.11 -0.25 15.61
N LEU A 19 9.87 -0.57 14.33
CA LEU A 19 9.84 0.41 13.23
C LEU A 19 8.41 0.76 12.79
N GLU A 20 7.42 -0.08 13.08
CA GLU A 20 6.00 0.22 12.84
C GLU A 20 5.42 1.26 13.82
N GLY A 21 6.04 1.43 14.99
CA GLY A 21 5.47 2.17 16.12
C GLY A 21 5.46 3.70 16.02
N GLY A 22 6.24 4.35 15.15
CA GLY A 22 6.20 5.81 14.91
C GLY A 22 6.38 6.74 16.13
N MET A 23 6.47 6.21 17.36
CA MET A 23 6.77 6.94 18.57
C MET A 23 8.25 6.75 18.84
N GLY A 24 9.04 7.76 18.47
CA GLY A 24 10.35 7.95 19.06
C GLY A 24 10.25 7.94 20.59
N PRO A 25 11.30 7.56 21.31
CA PRO A 25 11.22 7.23 22.72
C PRO A 25 10.62 8.40 23.52
N SER A 26 9.45 8.14 24.11
CA SER A 26 8.93 8.84 25.28
C SER A 26 10.02 8.75 26.35
N ARG A 27 10.83 9.80 26.48
CA ARG A 27 11.70 9.94 27.64
C ARG A 27 10.76 10.22 28.81
N LEU A 28 10.60 9.26 29.72
CA LEU A 28 10.71 9.46 31.17
C LEU A 28 10.48 8.15 31.94
N GLY A 29 11.42 7.85 32.84
CA GLY A 29 11.35 6.81 33.87
C GLY A 29 12.64 6.85 34.70
N PRO A 30 12.57 6.94 36.05
CA PRO A 30 13.71 7.32 36.89
C PRO A 30 14.75 6.20 36.97
N PRO A 31 16.05 6.50 37.20
CA PRO A 31 17.07 5.48 37.19
C PRO A 31 16.96 4.60 38.42
N GLN A 32 16.57 3.34 38.20
CA GLN A 32 16.79 2.27 39.18
C GLN A 32 18.28 2.19 39.53
N ARG A 33 18.53 2.22 40.83
CA ARG A 33 19.83 2.04 41.50
C ARG A 33 20.55 0.80 40.97
N GLY A 34 21.71 0.98 40.35
CA GLY A 34 22.72 -0.09 40.28
C GLY A 34 23.59 -0.16 39.04
N TRP A 35 24.36 0.88 38.69
CA TRP A 35 25.62 0.64 37.96
C TRP A 35 26.72 1.63 38.34
N ARG A 36 27.91 1.06 38.58
CA ARG A 36 29.12 1.69 39.11
C ARG A 36 29.62 2.86 38.25
N ARG A 37 30.03 3.94 38.91
CA ARG A 37 30.72 5.13 38.35
C ARG A 37 31.95 4.73 37.51
N PHE A 38 31.89 4.88 36.20
CA PHE A 38 33.03 4.77 35.29
C PHE A 38 33.58 6.17 34.94
N GLY A 39 34.89 6.37 35.02
CA GLY A 39 35.55 7.67 35.11
C GLY A 39 35.59 8.49 33.81
N TRP A 40 34.54 9.26 33.54
CA TRP A 40 34.39 10.16 32.38
C TRP A 40 35.47 11.26 32.26
N LYS A 41 36.07 11.66 33.39
CA LYS A 41 37.09 12.73 33.43
C LYS A 41 38.38 12.38 32.67
N LYS A 42 38.70 11.10 32.46
CA LYS A 42 39.91 10.68 31.71
C LYS A 42 39.72 10.75 30.19
N PHE A 43 38.50 10.56 29.69
CA PHE A 43 38.20 10.66 28.26
C PHE A 43 38.19 12.10 27.77
N ALA A 44 37.69 13.05 28.57
CA ALA A 44 37.67 14.47 28.23
C ALA A 44 39.09 15.04 28.03
N ILE A 45 40.06 14.60 28.85
CA ILE A 45 41.46 15.04 28.73
C ILE A 45 42.12 14.46 27.48
N GLY A 46 41.82 13.20 27.14
CA GLY A 46 42.33 12.57 25.90
C GLY A 46 41.79 13.23 24.63
N ALA A 47 40.50 13.59 24.61
CA ALA A 47 39.87 14.26 23.47
C ALA A 47 40.43 15.68 23.25
N ALA A 48 40.66 16.44 24.32
CA ALA A 48 41.23 17.79 24.21
C ALA A 48 42.66 17.79 23.66
N LEU A 49 43.49 16.80 24.02
CA LEU A 49 44.85 16.66 23.51
C LEU A 49 44.89 16.30 22.02
N LEU A 50 43.99 15.42 21.57
CA LEU A 50 43.85 15.03 20.17
C LEU A 50 43.40 16.21 19.28
N ILE A 51 42.43 17.00 19.75
CA ILE A 51 41.94 18.18 19.03
C ILE A 51 43.04 19.24 18.94
N GLY A 52 43.80 19.47 20.02
CA GLY A 52 44.95 20.38 20.02
C GLY A 52 46.04 19.95 19.04
N PHE A 53 46.30 18.64 18.93
CA PHE A 53 47.31 18.11 18.02
C PHE A 53 46.91 18.28 16.54
N VAL A 54 45.65 18.01 16.20
CA VAL A 54 45.12 18.20 14.83
C VAL A 54 45.07 19.68 14.45
N TRP A 55 44.79 20.59 15.39
CA TRP A 55 44.75 22.02 15.10
C TRP A 55 46.13 22.66 14.92
N LEU A 56 47.16 22.16 15.62
CA LEU A 56 48.52 22.70 15.56
C LEU A 56 49.37 22.09 14.44
N TRP A 57 49.13 20.83 14.06
CA TRP A 57 49.91 20.09 13.06
C TRP A 57 49.11 19.63 11.84
N GLY A 58 47.80 19.91 11.81
CA GLY A 58 46.96 19.65 10.64
C GLY A 58 47.33 20.58 9.47
N PRO A 59 47.30 20.09 8.23
CA PRO A 59 47.69 20.90 7.07
C PRO A 59 46.74 22.09 6.89
N ARG A 60 47.30 23.30 6.91
CA ARG A 60 46.58 24.54 6.61
C ARG A 60 46.62 24.81 5.10
N GLU A 61 45.48 25.22 4.56
CA GLU A 61 45.15 25.31 3.13
C GLU A 61 46.18 26.08 2.28
N ARG A 62 46.38 25.58 1.05
CA ARG A 62 46.89 26.38 -0.07
C ARG A 62 45.69 26.93 -0.84
N ASN A 63 45.67 28.25 -0.99
CA ASN A 63 44.75 29.03 -1.82
C ASN A 63 44.50 28.37 -3.18
N LEU A 64 43.24 28.11 -3.50
CA LEU A 64 42.80 27.78 -4.86
C LEU A 64 42.10 29.00 -5.46
N ASP A 65 42.77 29.50 -6.49
CA ASP A 65 42.48 30.67 -7.30
C ASP A 65 41.21 30.45 -8.15
N TRP A 66 40.28 31.42 -8.08
CA TRP A 66 38.95 31.38 -8.68
C TRP A 66 38.91 31.80 -10.16
N GLU A 67 40.04 32.15 -10.78
CA GLU A 67 40.08 32.54 -12.21
C GLU A 67 40.42 31.42 -13.22
N SER A 68 40.51 30.14 -12.82
CA SER A 68 40.82 29.04 -13.75
C SER A 68 39.62 28.23 -14.28
N VAL A 69 38.38 28.58 -13.95
CA VAL A 69 37.16 27.90 -14.48
C VAL A 69 36.59 28.65 -15.69
N LYS A 70 37.44 28.86 -16.70
CA LYS A 70 37.02 29.28 -18.05
C LYS A 70 37.89 28.58 -19.11
N ASP A 71 37.73 27.26 -19.26
CA ASP A 71 38.05 26.58 -20.55
C ASP A 71 37.67 25.08 -20.58
N TYR A 72 36.38 24.75 -20.44
CA TYR A 72 35.88 23.39 -20.80
C TYR A 72 34.76 23.42 -21.84
N THR A 73 34.78 24.41 -22.73
CA THR A 73 33.92 24.45 -23.94
C THR A 73 34.71 24.43 -25.25
N LYS A 74 35.96 23.93 -25.25
CA LYS A 74 36.72 23.71 -26.48
C LYS A 74 37.15 22.25 -26.59
N GLY A 75 36.33 21.46 -27.27
CA GLY A 75 36.73 20.15 -27.74
C GLY A 75 35.62 19.11 -27.73
N LEU A 76 34.55 19.34 -28.48
CA LEU A 76 33.83 18.27 -29.20
C LEU A 76 32.85 18.92 -30.17
N GLY A 77 33.28 19.08 -31.42
CA GLY A 77 32.46 19.76 -32.43
C GLY A 77 33.18 19.92 -33.76
N LYS A 78 33.41 18.79 -34.44
CA LYS A 78 33.44 18.62 -35.90
C LYS A 78 33.77 17.15 -36.17
N ASP A 79 32.71 16.36 -36.29
CA ASP A 79 32.58 15.19 -37.17
C ASP A 79 31.11 14.76 -37.13
N LEU A 80 30.28 15.61 -37.74
CA LEU A 80 28.89 15.29 -38.06
C LEU A 80 28.89 14.35 -39.26
N ILE A 81 28.61 13.07 -39.02
CA ILE A 81 28.17 12.15 -40.08
C ILE A 81 26.65 12.37 -40.24
N PRO A 82 26.13 12.65 -41.44
CA PRO A 82 24.75 13.07 -41.62
C PRO A 82 23.78 11.91 -41.37
N PHE A 83 22.78 12.17 -40.53
CA PHE A 83 21.63 11.30 -40.31
C PHE A 83 20.75 11.34 -41.57
N ASN A 84 20.70 10.25 -42.32
CA ASN A 84 19.79 10.08 -43.44
C ASN A 84 18.55 9.31 -42.94
N PRO A 85 17.33 9.85 -43.06
CA PRO A 85 16.12 9.19 -42.57
C PRO A 85 15.73 8.08 -43.55
N ILE A 86 15.96 6.83 -43.17
CA ILE A 86 15.38 5.70 -43.89
C ILE A 86 13.99 5.43 -43.30
N ASN A 87 12.98 5.94 -44.00
CA ASN A 87 11.67 5.33 -44.05
C ASN A 87 11.84 3.87 -44.48
N LYS A 88 11.35 2.93 -43.65
CA LYS A 88 10.80 1.67 -44.14
C LYS A 88 9.77 1.16 -43.13
N ASP A 89 8.52 1.30 -43.53
CA ASP A 89 7.44 0.40 -43.16
C ASP A 89 7.94 -1.04 -43.13
N THR A 90 7.64 -1.74 -42.05
CA THR A 90 7.29 -3.17 -42.12
C THR A 90 6.38 -3.47 -40.94
N ASP A 91 5.09 -3.60 -41.28
CA ASP A 91 4.12 -4.41 -40.55
C ASP A 91 4.81 -5.67 -40.00
N SER A 92 4.94 -5.73 -38.68
CA SER A 92 5.21 -6.98 -37.97
C SER A 92 4.01 -7.22 -37.06
N PRO A 93 3.25 -8.30 -37.27
CA PRO A 93 2.10 -8.59 -36.43
C PRO A 93 2.55 -8.76 -34.97
N PRO A 94 1.71 -8.34 -34.00
CA PRO A 94 2.04 -8.49 -32.59
C PRO A 94 2.35 -9.98 -32.30
N PRO A 95 3.43 -10.29 -31.55
CA PRO A 95 3.79 -11.66 -31.25
C PRO A 95 2.66 -12.32 -30.45
N PRO A 96 2.36 -13.61 -30.70
CA PRO A 96 1.23 -14.29 -30.10
C PRO A 96 1.36 -14.21 -28.57
N SER A 97 0.33 -13.64 -27.93
CA SER A 97 0.06 -13.93 -26.54
C SER A 97 -0.12 -15.44 -26.44
N VAL A 98 0.36 -16.03 -25.34
CA VAL A 98 -0.04 -17.39 -24.98
C VAL A 98 -1.51 -17.26 -24.58
N GLN A 99 -2.38 -17.20 -25.58
CA GLN A 99 -3.80 -17.31 -25.35
C GLN A 99 -4.02 -18.71 -24.78
N PRO A 100 -4.88 -18.85 -23.76
CA PRO A 100 -5.50 -20.13 -23.48
C PRO A 100 -5.96 -20.76 -24.80
N PRO A 101 -6.04 -22.10 -24.92
CA PRO A 101 -6.77 -22.68 -26.03
C PRO A 101 -8.11 -21.93 -26.15
N THR A 102 -8.54 -21.60 -27.36
CA THR A 102 -9.62 -20.62 -27.63
C THR A 102 -10.96 -20.93 -26.94
N ASN A 103 -11.07 -22.09 -26.29
CA ASN A 103 -12.22 -22.61 -25.55
C ASN A 103 -11.94 -22.87 -24.05
N ALA A 104 -10.84 -22.39 -23.47
CA ALA A 104 -10.58 -22.56 -22.03
C ALA A 104 -11.56 -21.74 -21.19
N PRO A 105 -12.12 -22.28 -20.10
CA PRO A 105 -12.96 -21.54 -19.17
C PRO A 105 -12.19 -20.35 -18.56
N THR A 106 -12.87 -19.22 -18.41
CA THR A 106 -12.33 -18.01 -17.76
C THR A 106 -13.10 -17.64 -16.49
N SER A 107 -14.16 -18.37 -16.17
CA SER A 107 -14.93 -18.25 -14.94
C SER A 107 -15.59 -19.59 -14.63
N PHE A 108 -16.04 -19.74 -13.38
CA PHE A 108 -16.77 -20.92 -12.92
C PHE A 108 -18.03 -21.19 -13.77
N GLU A 109 -18.78 -20.16 -14.16
CA GLU A 109 -20.01 -20.31 -14.97
C GLU A 109 -19.73 -20.82 -16.38
N SER A 110 -18.51 -20.58 -16.89
CA SER A 110 -18.08 -21.09 -18.20
C SER A 110 -17.41 -22.47 -18.13
N ASP A 111 -17.16 -22.98 -16.92
CA ASP A 111 -16.43 -24.22 -16.69
C ASP A 111 -17.38 -25.42 -16.66
N PRO A 112 -17.36 -26.30 -17.69
CA PRO A 112 -18.28 -27.44 -17.74
C PRO A 112 -17.97 -28.51 -16.70
N ASP A 113 -16.73 -28.57 -16.19
CA ASP A 113 -16.30 -29.57 -15.21
C ASP A 113 -15.18 -28.99 -14.32
N PRO A 114 -15.53 -28.43 -13.14
CA PRO A 114 -14.58 -27.84 -12.21
C PRO A 114 -13.47 -28.79 -11.73
N SER A 115 -13.63 -30.11 -11.87
CA SER A 115 -12.63 -31.12 -11.51
C SER A 115 -11.55 -31.36 -12.59
N LYS A 116 -11.74 -30.84 -13.80
CA LYS A 116 -10.84 -31.01 -14.96
C LYS A 116 -10.29 -29.69 -15.45
N THR A 117 -9.34 -29.75 -16.37
CA THR A 117 -8.71 -28.59 -16.99
C THR A 117 -8.73 -28.72 -18.51
N ALA A 118 -8.88 -27.59 -19.21
CA ALA A 118 -8.85 -27.55 -20.67
C ALA A 118 -7.40 -27.54 -21.23
N TYR A 119 -6.39 -27.44 -20.38
CA TYR A 119 -5.00 -27.21 -20.79
C TYR A 119 -4.21 -28.52 -21.02
N CYS A 120 -4.57 -29.61 -20.33
CA CYS A 120 -3.96 -30.93 -20.50
C CYS A 120 -4.83 -32.04 -19.88
N THR A 121 -4.51 -33.30 -20.17
CA THR A 121 -5.22 -34.47 -19.63
C THR A 121 -4.46 -35.20 -18.52
N THR A 122 -3.16 -34.93 -18.38
CA THR A 122 -2.30 -35.53 -17.36
C THR A 122 -1.38 -34.47 -16.76
N PRO A 123 -1.12 -34.49 -15.44
CA PRO A 123 -0.21 -33.55 -14.82
C PRO A 123 1.22 -33.76 -15.33
N HIS A 124 2.01 -32.69 -15.32
CA HIS A 124 3.44 -32.74 -15.64
C HIS A 124 4.21 -33.61 -14.64
N ASP A 125 3.84 -33.55 -13.37
CA ASP A 125 4.34 -34.43 -12.30
C ASP A 125 3.21 -35.39 -11.88
N PRO A 126 3.36 -36.71 -12.12
CA PRO A 126 2.35 -37.72 -11.75
C PRO A 126 2.03 -37.78 -10.25
N THR A 127 2.85 -37.20 -9.38
CA THR A 127 2.62 -37.15 -7.93
C THR A 127 1.67 -36.02 -7.51
N LYS A 128 1.35 -35.09 -8.42
CA LYS A 128 0.47 -33.95 -8.17
C LYS A 128 -0.89 -34.16 -8.83
N PRO A 129 -1.98 -33.59 -8.29
CA PRO A 129 -3.28 -33.64 -8.94
C PRO A 129 -3.26 -32.78 -10.21
N LEU A 130 -4.06 -33.18 -11.21
CA LEU A 130 -4.19 -32.43 -12.47
C LEU A 130 -4.71 -31.01 -12.22
N VAL A 131 -5.77 -30.89 -11.40
CA VAL A 131 -6.41 -29.65 -10.97
C VAL A 131 -6.21 -29.48 -9.47
N GLN A 132 -6.00 -28.25 -9.02
CA GLN A 132 -5.89 -27.91 -7.62
C GLN A 132 -6.66 -26.62 -7.33
N TRP A 133 -7.40 -26.61 -6.22
CA TRP A 133 -8.10 -25.44 -5.71
C TRP A 133 -7.35 -24.90 -4.50
N ALA A 134 -7.47 -23.60 -4.26
CA ALA A 134 -7.02 -22.98 -3.01
C ALA A 134 -7.85 -21.75 -2.68
N LEU A 135 -8.04 -21.51 -1.38
CA LEU A 135 -8.91 -20.46 -0.85
C LEU A 135 -8.08 -19.47 -0.04
N MET A 136 -8.26 -18.19 -0.31
CA MET A 136 -7.66 -17.12 0.47
C MET A 136 -8.75 -16.18 0.96
N ILE A 137 -8.83 -15.96 2.27
CA ILE A 137 -9.71 -14.98 2.87
C ILE A 137 -8.87 -13.76 3.27
N ASP A 138 -9.17 -12.63 2.61
CA ASP A 138 -8.69 -11.31 3.00
C ASP A 138 -9.64 -10.72 4.05
N ALA A 139 -9.16 -10.64 5.29
CA ALA A 139 -9.87 -9.99 6.39
C ALA A 139 -9.44 -8.52 6.53
N GLY A 140 -9.96 -7.69 5.63
CA GLY A 140 -9.79 -6.24 5.61
C GLY A 140 -10.53 -5.51 6.74
N SER A 141 -10.13 -4.26 7.00
CA SER A 141 -10.75 -3.42 8.03
C SER A 141 -12.19 -3.02 7.74
N THR A 142 -12.56 -2.88 6.47
CA THR A 142 -13.90 -2.43 6.04
C THR A 142 -14.81 -3.57 5.61
N GLY A 143 -14.26 -4.78 5.41
CA GLY A 143 -14.98 -5.95 4.94
C GLY A 143 -14.04 -7.14 4.75
N SER A 144 -14.62 -8.33 4.64
CA SER A 144 -13.88 -9.57 4.38
C SER A 144 -14.24 -10.13 3.01
N ARG A 145 -13.27 -10.75 2.34
CA ARG A 145 -13.40 -11.29 0.98
C ARG A 145 -12.83 -12.70 0.92
N ILE A 146 -13.40 -13.54 0.07
CA ILE A 146 -12.82 -14.83 -0.28
C ILE A 146 -12.49 -14.87 -1.76
N HIS A 147 -11.30 -15.36 -2.05
CA HIS A 147 -10.82 -15.69 -3.37
C HIS A 147 -10.71 -17.20 -3.47
N ILE A 148 -11.40 -17.78 -4.45
CA ILE A 148 -11.45 -19.21 -4.70
C ILE A 148 -10.74 -19.44 -6.03
N TYR A 149 -9.49 -19.87 -5.96
CA TYR A 149 -8.63 -19.97 -7.14
C TYR A 149 -8.56 -21.40 -7.67
N LYS A 150 -8.69 -21.53 -8.99
CA LYS A 150 -8.43 -22.77 -9.72
C LYS A 150 -7.06 -22.74 -10.38
N PHE A 151 -6.32 -23.83 -10.23
CA PHE A 151 -5.02 -24.04 -10.83
C PHE A 151 -4.93 -25.39 -11.55
N ASN A 152 -3.97 -25.51 -12.48
CA ASN A 152 -3.54 -26.78 -13.06
C ASN A 152 -2.04 -27.03 -12.91
N ASN A 153 -1.68 -28.32 -12.88
CA ASN A 153 -0.30 -28.81 -12.89
C ASN A 153 0.11 -29.32 -14.28
N CYS A 154 -0.36 -28.68 -15.36
CA CYS A 154 -0.01 -29.09 -16.73
C CYS A 154 1.45 -28.80 -17.13
N LYS A 155 2.13 -27.95 -16.35
CA LYS A 155 3.51 -27.51 -16.58
C LYS A 155 4.37 -27.84 -15.36
N SER A 156 5.67 -27.58 -15.48
CA SER A 156 6.63 -27.74 -14.38
C SER A 156 6.31 -26.89 -13.15
N SER A 157 5.65 -25.74 -13.36
CA SER A 157 5.12 -24.87 -12.31
C SER A 157 3.60 -24.84 -12.38
N ILE A 158 2.96 -24.71 -11.22
CA ILE A 158 1.51 -24.56 -11.12
C ILE A 158 1.05 -23.33 -11.90
N THR A 159 -0.05 -23.45 -12.62
CA THR A 159 -0.59 -22.38 -13.47
C THR A 159 -2.00 -22.02 -13.04
N TYR A 160 -2.21 -20.73 -12.77
CA TYR A 160 -3.51 -20.12 -12.50
C TYR A 160 -4.45 -20.19 -13.71
N GLU A 161 -5.74 -20.52 -13.48
CA GLU A 161 -6.79 -20.51 -14.50
C GLU A 161 -7.77 -19.35 -14.34
N TYR A 162 -8.55 -19.34 -13.26
CA TYR A 162 -9.55 -18.31 -12.96
C TYR A 162 -9.85 -18.25 -11.45
N GLU A 163 -10.54 -17.19 -11.04
CA GLU A 163 -11.01 -16.99 -9.67
C GLU A 163 -12.54 -16.95 -9.60
N VAL A 164 -13.07 -17.31 -8.43
CA VAL A 164 -14.39 -16.88 -7.97
C VAL A 164 -14.19 -15.98 -6.75
N PHE A 165 -14.84 -14.83 -6.78
CA PHE A 165 -14.71 -13.78 -5.76
C PHE A 165 -16.04 -13.53 -5.05
N LYS A 166 -16.01 -13.40 -3.73
CA LYS A 166 -17.16 -12.95 -2.93
C LYS A 166 -16.71 -12.09 -1.76
N MET A 167 -17.49 -11.08 -1.43
CA MET A 167 -17.20 -10.13 -0.34
C MET A 167 -18.39 -9.94 0.60
N MET A 168 -18.08 -9.53 1.83
CA MET A 168 -19.06 -9.15 2.85
C MET A 168 -18.59 -7.94 3.67
N GLN A 169 -19.54 -7.29 4.33
CA GLN A 169 -19.29 -6.17 5.27
C GLN A 169 -20.17 -6.36 6.53
N PRO A 170 -19.73 -5.90 7.72
CA PRO A 170 -18.47 -5.18 8.00
C PRO A 170 -17.24 -6.11 8.12
N GLY A 171 -16.03 -5.56 8.27
CA GLY A 171 -14.81 -6.36 8.46
C GLY A 171 -14.67 -6.96 9.86
N LEU A 172 -13.72 -7.89 10.04
CA LEU A 172 -13.52 -8.60 11.32
C LEU A 172 -13.25 -7.65 12.50
N SER A 173 -12.56 -6.54 12.29
CA SER A 173 -12.27 -5.55 13.33
C SER A 173 -13.52 -4.88 13.91
N SER A 174 -14.66 -4.95 13.23
CA SER A 174 -15.94 -4.42 13.75
C SER A 174 -16.57 -5.32 14.80
N PHE A 175 -16.03 -6.52 15.00
CA PHE A 175 -16.46 -7.51 15.98
C PHE A 175 -15.45 -7.62 17.14
N ALA A 176 -14.73 -6.53 17.45
CA ALA A 176 -13.69 -6.49 18.48
C ALA A 176 -14.16 -7.07 19.84
N ASP A 177 -15.45 -6.92 20.16
CA ASP A 177 -16.07 -7.39 21.40
C ASP A 177 -17.00 -8.62 21.19
N ASP A 178 -17.05 -9.22 19.99
CA ASP A 178 -17.80 -10.46 19.67
C ASP A 178 -16.98 -11.41 18.76
N PRO A 179 -15.93 -12.07 19.27
CA PRO A 179 -15.08 -12.99 18.50
C PRO A 179 -15.84 -14.12 17.79
N GLU A 180 -16.84 -14.72 18.44
CA GLU A 180 -17.70 -15.72 17.80
C GLU A 180 -18.53 -15.14 16.65
N GLY A 181 -19.00 -13.90 16.77
CA GLY A 181 -19.67 -13.15 15.70
C GLY A 181 -18.76 -12.89 14.51
N ALA A 182 -17.52 -12.50 14.79
CA ALA A 182 -16.47 -12.35 13.78
C ALA A 182 -16.31 -13.64 12.97
N ALA A 183 -16.16 -14.79 13.65
CA ALA A 183 -16.04 -16.08 12.99
C ALA A 183 -17.31 -16.44 12.19
N ARG A 184 -18.51 -16.26 12.75
CA ARG A 184 -19.79 -16.51 12.06
C ARG A 184 -19.95 -15.69 10.78
N SER A 185 -19.45 -14.45 10.77
CA SER A 185 -19.57 -13.58 9.60
C SER A 185 -18.94 -14.19 8.34
N LEU A 186 -17.88 -14.99 8.49
CA LEU A 186 -17.17 -15.62 7.37
C LEU A 186 -17.91 -16.82 6.76
N ASP A 187 -18.99 -17.30 7.36
CA ASP A 187 -19.78 -18.43 6.83
C ASP A 187 -20.24 -18.19 5.40
N VAL A 188 -20.74 -16.98 5.12
CA VAL A 188 -21.28 -16.61 3.80
C VAL A 188 -20.21 -16.74 2.70
N LEU A 189 -18.95 -16.52 3.07
CA LEU A 189 -17.79 -16.65 2.19
C LEU A 189 -17.38 -18.12 2.02
N LEU A 190 -17.26 -18.85 3.12
CA LEU A 190 -16.87 -20.27 3.11
C LEU A 190 -17.93 -21.16 2.44
N ASP A 191 -19.21 -20.85 2.62
CA ASP A 191 -20.33 -21.54 1.95
C ASP A 191 -20.28 -21.33 0.43
N GLU A 192 -19.75 -20.20 -0.05
CA GLU A 192 -19.47 -20.01 -1.49
C GLU A 192 -18.38 -20.95 -1.98
N ALA A 193 -17.31 -21.13 -1.20
CA ALA A 193 -16.26 -22.08 -1.54
C ALA A 193 -16.78 -23.51 -1.57
N VAL A 194 -17.68 -23.90 -0.65
CA VAL A 194 -18.33 -25.22 -0.67
C VAL A 194 -19.16 -25.41 -1.94
N ARG A 195 -19.82 -24.35 -2.44
CA ARG A 195 -20.59 -24.38 -3.70
C ARG A 195 -19.69 -24.55 -4.93
N VAL A 196 -18.50 -23.95 -4.92
CA VAL A 196 -17.60 -23.88 -6.09
C VAL A 196 -16.66 -25.08 -6.17
N VAL A 197 -16.11 -25.54 -5.05
CA VAL A 197 -15.11 -26.61 -5.00
C VAL A 197 -15.79 -27.98 -4.98
N PRO A 198 -15.49 -28.90 -5.93
CA PRO A 198 -16.03 -30.26 -5.94
C PRO A 198 -15.83 -30.99 -4.62
N GLU A 199 -16.84 -31.74 -4.17
CA GLU A 199 -16.88 -32.35 -2.83
C GLU A 199 -15.67 -33.25 -2.54
N ASP A 200 -15.21 -34.02 -3.53
CA ASP A 200 -14.06 -34.92 -3.47
C ASP A 200 -12.71 -34.18 -3.39
N MET A 201 -12.68 -32.89 -3.76
CA MET A 201 -11.49 -32.05 -3.71
C MET A 201 -11.45 -31.17 -2.45
N GLN A 202 -12.55 -30.99 -1.73
CA GLN A 202 -12.64 -30.07 -0.60
C GLN A 202 -11.64 -30.41 0.51
N SER A 203 -11.46 -31.69 0.85
CA SER A 203 -10.51 -32.09 1.91
C SER A 203 -9.05 -31.82 1.56
N CYS A 204 -8.72 -31.73 0.28
CA CYS A 204 -7.39 -31.40 -0.24
C CYS A 204 -7.26 -29.92 -0.64
N THR A 205 -8.28 -29.11 -0.42
CA THR A 205 -8.25 -27.70 -0.82
C THR A 205 -7.80 -26.86 0.38
N PRO A 206 -6.61 -26.25 0.34
CA PRO A 206 -6.14 -25.41 1.42
C PRO A 206 -6.97 -24.12 1.50
N VAL A 207 -7.26 -23.69 2.72
CA VAL A 207 -7.83 -22.39 3.05
C VAL A 207 -6.90 -21.67 4.00
N ALA A 208 -6.64 -20.39 3.73
CA ALA A 208 -5.95 -19.52 4.65
C ALA A 208 -6.75 -18.23 4.87
N VAL A 209 -6.70 -17.70 6.09
CA VAL A 209 -7.26 -16.41 6.46
C VAL A 209 -6.11 -15.50 6.84
N LYS A 210 -6.03 -14.34 6.19
CA LYS A 210 -5.03 -13.34 6.53
C LYS A 210 -5.75 -12.03 6.83
N ALA A 211 -5.58 -11.56 8.06
CA ALA A 211 -6.06 -10.25 8.46
C ALA A 211 -5.01 -9.18 8.15
N THR A 212 -5.46 -8.00 7.75
CA THR A 212 -4.57 -6.87 7.42
C THR A 212 -4.44 -5.90 8.61
N ALA A 213 -3.83 -4.75 8.37
CA ALA A 213 -3.53 -3.73 9.39
C ALA A 213 -4.72 -3.33 10.28
N GLY A 214 -5.97 -3.47 9.83
CA GLY A 214 -7.14 -3.17 10.67
C GLY A 214 -7.21 -3.99 11.97
N LEU A 215 -6.84 -5.27 11.91
CA LEU A 215 -6.81 -6.14 13.09
C LEU A 215 -5.54 -5.90 13.92
N ARG A 216 -4.41 -5.48 13.33
CA ARG A 216 -3.19 -5.10 14.10
C ARG A 216 -3.45 -3.98 15.10
N LEU A 217 -4.43 -3.13 14.80
CA LEU A 217 -4.72 -1.91 15.54
C LEU A 217 -5.73 -2.12 16.68
N LEU A 218 -6.24 -3.33 16.90
CA LEU A 218 -7.09 -3.61 18.06
C LEU A 218 -6.21 -3.75 19.32
N GLU A 219 -6.71 -3.23 20.42
CA GLU A 219 -6.02 -3.24 21.71
C GLU A 219 -6.15 -4.61 22.41
N GLY A 220 -5.14 -4.95 23.21
CA GLY A 220 -5.11 -6.16 24.02
C GLY A 220 -5.14 -7.45 23.19
N ARG A 221 -5.87 -8.45 23.68
CA ARG A 221 -5.96 -9.79 23.07
C ARG A 221 -7.09 -9.93 22.03
N LYS A 222 -7.81 -8.86 21.72
CA LYS A 222 -9.03 -8.92 20.88
C LYS A 222 -8.77 -9.53 19.50
N SER A 223 -7.63 -9.20 18.89
CA SER A 223 -7.26 -9.77 17.59
C SER A 223 -6.95 -11.25 17.67
N GLU A 224 -6.23 -11.68 18.70
CA GLU A 224 -5.92 -13.09 18.95
C GLU A 224 -7.22 -13.89 19.15
N ASP A 225 -8.11 -13.39 20.01
CA ASP A 225 -9.38 -14.05 20.32
C ASP A 225 -10.26 -14.21 19.06
N ILE A 226 -10.31 -13.19 18.18
CA ILE A 226 -11.02 -13.29 16.89
C ILE A 226 -10.39 -14.37 16.01
N LEU A 227 -9.07 -14.37 15.85
CA LEU A 227 -8.37 -15.31 14.97
C LEU A 227 -8.51 -16.75 15.46
N GLU A 228 -8.41 -16.99 16.77
CA GLU A 228 -8.65 -18.30 17.38
C GLU A 228 -10.06 -18.82 17.07
N LYS A 229 -11.09 -17.97 17.17
CA LYS A 229 -12.48 -18.36 16.87
C LYS A 229 -12.71 -18.62 15.39
N VAL A 230 -12.07 -17.85 14.51
CA VAL A 230 -12.08 -18.10 13.06
C VAL A 230 -11.46 -19.46 12.76
N GLU A 231 -10.30 -19.75 13.35
CA GLU A 231 -9.58 -21.00 13.18
C GLU A 231 -10.38 -22.22 13.67
N GLU A 232 -10.95 -22.13 14.88
CA GLU A 232 -11.83 -23.15 15.46
C GLU A 232 -13.03 -23.42 14.55
N ARG A 233 -13.67 -22.36 14.06
CA ARG A 233 -14.85 -22.45 13.22
C ARG A 233 -14.56 -23.14 11.89
N ILE A 234 -13.47 -22.77 11.21
CA ILE A 234 -13.07 -23.39 9.94
C ILE A 234 -12.82 -24.88 10.14
N ARG A 235 -12.04 -25.25 11.17
CA ARG A 235 -11.74 -26.66 11.46
C ARG A 235 -12.98 -27.47 11.80
N ARG A 236 -13.96 -26.90 12.51
CA ARG A 236 -15.17 -27.63 12.93
C ARG A 236 -16.23 -27.76 11.86
N ARG A 237 -16.45 -26.72 11.04
CA ARG A 237 -17.62 -26.64 10.14
C ARG A 237 -17.31 -27.06 8.70
N TYR A 238 -16.08 -26.90 8.23
CA TYR A 238 -15.73 -27.07 6.82
C TYR A 238 -14.72 -28.19 6.59
N LYS A 239 -14.79 -28.85 5.42
CA LYS A 239 -13.86 -29.93 5.04
C LYS A 239 -12.49 -29.42 4.57
N PHE A 240 -12.37 -28.14 4.24
CA PHE A 240 -11.14 -27.51 3.74
C PHE A 240 -9.95 -27.72 4.67
N GLN A 241 -8.76 -27.83 4.08
CA GLN A 241 -7.53 -27.98 4.82
C GLN A 241 -7.06 -26.61 5.31
N LEU A 242 -7.09 -26.39 6.62
CA LEU A 242 -6.43 -25.24 7.23
C LEU A 242 -4.97 -25.61 7.53
N PRO A 243 -3.96 -24.86 7.06
CA PRO A 243 -2.58 -25.07 7.46
C PRO A 243 -2.41 -25.07 8.98
N ASP A 244 -1.59 -25.99 9.49
CA ASP A 244 -1.32 -26.10 10.94
C ASP A 244 -0.58 -24.85 11.46
N GLU A 245 0.32 -24.30 10.64
CA GLU A 245 1.04 -23.06 10.91
C GLU A 245 0.55 -21.96 9.99
N ASN A 246 0.38 -20.74 10.53
CA ASN A 246 0.04 -19.54 9.78
C ASN A 246 -1.26 -19.65 8.94
N GLY A 247 -2.16 -20.61 9.26
CA GLY A 247 -3.42 -20.83 8.53
C GLY A 247 -4.45 -19.72 8.75
N VAL A 248 -4.47 -19.16 9.96
CA VAL A 248 -5.21 -17.94 10.33
C VAL A 248 -4.23 -17.04 11.05
N GLU A 249 -3.86 -15.91 10.43
CA GLU A 249 -2.92 -14.98 11.06
C GLU A 249 -3.17 -13.54 10.61
N ILE A 250 -2.52 -12.61 11.28
CA ILE A 250 -2.34 -11.26 10.77
C ILE A 250 -1.15 -11.28 9.81
N MET A 251 -1.35 -10.86 8.57
CA MET A 251 -0.27 -10.73 7.60
C MET A 251 0.68 -9.60 8.03
N ASP A 252 1.97 -9.69 7.73
CA ASP A 252 2.93 -8.59 7.84
C ASP A 252 2.73 -7.60 6.66
N GLY A 253 2.92 -6.30 6.87
CA GLY A 253 2.80 -5.30 5.81
C GLY A 253 3.82 -5.50 4.69
N LYS A 254 5.01 -6.01 5.03
CA LYS A 254 6.03 -6.43 4.07
C LYS A 254 5.50 -7.50 3.11
N ASP A 255 4.89 -8.54 3.67
CA ASP A 255 4.38 -9.67 2.90
C ASP A 255 3.18 -9.23 2.03
N GLU A 256 2.30 -8.36 2.56
CA GLU A 256 1.19 -7.77 1.81
C GLU A 256 1.66 -7.09 0.52
N GLY A 257 2.65 -6.20 0.63
CA GLY A 257 3.20 -5.50 -0.54
C GLY A 257 3.85 -6.45 -1.55
N VAL A 258 4.65 -7.41 -1.10
CA VAL A 258 5.37 -8.34 -1.98
C VAL A 258 4.41 -9.29 -2.69
N TYR A 259 3.41 -9.81 -1.99
CA TYR A 259 2.39 -10.65 -2.62
C TYR A 259 1.54 -9.86 -3.63
N ALA A 260 1.23 -8.59 -3.36
CA ALA A 260 0.55 -7.73 -4.33
C ALA A 260 1.41 -7.51 -5.59
N TRP A 261 2.73 -7.34 -5.41
CA TRP A 261 3.68 -7.26 -6.52
C TRP A 261 3.73 -8.55 -7.35
N ILE A 262 3.74 -9.72 -6.70
CA ILE A 262 3.69 -11.02 -7.38
C ILE A 262 2.39 -11.15 -8.17
N THR A 263 1.23 -10.89 -7.56
CA THR A 263 -0.08 -10.96 -8.23
C THR A 263 -0.09 -10.10 -9.49
N ALA A 264 0.27 -8.81 -9.36
CA ALA A 264 0.23 -7.87 -10.48
C ALA A 264 1.15 -8.33 -11.60
N ASN A 265 2.40 -8.62 -11.30
CA ASN A 265 3.38 -8.97 -12.32
C ASN A 265 3.10 -10.35 -12.95
N TYR A 266 2.55 -11.29 -12.18
CA TYR A 266 2.15 -12.60 -12.67
C TYR A 266 0.99 -12.49 -13.67
N LEU A 267 -0.07 -11.75 -13.31
CA LEU A 267 -1.23 -11.55 -14.17
C LEU A 267 -0.92 -10.69 -15.40
N LEU A 268 0.01 -9.74 -15.29
CA LEU A 268 0.48 -8.90 -16.39
C LEU A 268 1.53 -9.59 -17.27
N GLY A 269 1.95 -10.80 -16.92
CA GLY A 269 2.91 -11.60 -17.67
C GLY A 269 4.33 -11.01 -17.69
N THR A 270 4.66 -10.13 -16.74
CA THR A 270 6.01 -9.57 -16.56
C THR A 270 6.89 -10.50 -15.73
N ILE A 271 6.29 -11.40 -14.93
CA ILE A 271 6.92 -12.62 -14.40
C ILE A 271 6.17 -13.85 -14.93
N ALA A 272 6.86 -14.96 -15.18
CA ALA A 272 6.29 -16.12 -15.87
C ALA A 272 6.39 -17.42 -15.05
N PRO A 273 5.33 -18.27 -15.04
CA PRO A 273 5.44 -19.63 -14.53
C PRO A 273 6.34 -20.46 -15.45
N GLY A 274 7.49 -20.91 -14.94
CA GLY A 274 8.46 -21.76 -15.66
C GLY A 274 9.77 -21.09 -16.11
N GLY A 275 10.02 -19.82 -15.73
CA GLY A 275 11.31 -19.17 -15.91
C GLY A 275 11.61 -18.63 -17.32
N LYS A 276 12.37 -17.53 -17.34
CA LYS A 276 12.67 -16.59 -18.44
C LYS A 276 11.49 -15.72 -18.90
N PRO A 277 11.42 -14.46 -18.42
CA PRO A 277 10.77 -13.39 -19.16
C PRO A 277 11.32 -13.33 -20.59
N LYS A 278 10.51 -12.89 -21.56
CA LYS A 278 11.02 -12.50 -22.89
C LYS A 278 12.04 -11.37 -22.67
N THR A 279 13.32 -11.70 -22.56
CA THR A 279 14.39 -10.73 -22.76
C THR A 279 14.32 -10.36 -24.22
N THR A 280 13.56 -9.31 -24.55
CA THR A 280 13.79 -8.57 -25.77
C THR A 280 15.21 -8.04 -25.64
N VAL A 281 16.13 -8.72 -26.31
CA VAL A 281 17.54 -8.36 -26.40
C VAL A 281 17.62 -6.86 -26.69
N GLY A 282 18.10 -6.06 -25.72
CA GLY A 282 18.45 -4.65 -25.95
C GLY A 282 17.77 -3.56 -25.09
N LYS A 283 16.81 -3.86 -24.18
CA LYS A 283 16.29 -2.82 -23.25
C LYS A 283 16.86 -2.98 -21.84
N LYS A 284 17.73 -2.04 -21.43
CA LYS A 284 18.14 -1.85 -20.03
C LYS A 284 16.99 -1.20 -19.24
N GLY A 285 16.38 -1.95 -18.33
CA GLY A 285 15.35 -1.50 -17.40
C GLY A 285 14.52 -2.69 -16.90
N SER A 286 14.07 -2.65 -15.64
CA SER A 286 13.12 -3.64 -15.15
C SER A 286 11.82 -3.57 -15.97
N ASN A 287 11.35 -4.74 -16.44
CA ASN A 287 10.07 -4.87 -17.14
C ASN A 287 8.89 -5.05 -16.17
N THR A 288 9.16 -5.16 -14.87
CA THR A 288 8.12 -5.35 -13.85
C THR A 288 7.47 -4.02 -13.49
N TYR A 289 6.23 -4.10 -13.02
CA TYR A 289 5.51 -2.97 -12.46
C TYR A 289 5.98 -2.73 -11.02
N ALA A 290 6.19 -1.47 -10.66
CA ALA A 290 6.11 -1.04 -9.28
C ALA A 290 4.64 -1.10 -8.84
N VAL A 291 4.38 -1.64 -7.67
CA VAL A 291 3.04 -1.74 -7.10
C VAL A 291 2.97 -0.86 -5.87
N LEU A 292 2.00 0.06 -5.88
CA LEU A 292 1.67 0.89 -4.75
C LEU A 292 0.24 0.56 -4.32
N ASP A 293 0.11 0.07 -3.11
CA ASP A 293 -1.18 -0.27 -2.53
C ASP A 293 -1.52 0.75 -1.44
N LEU A 294 -2.73 1.32 -1.52
CA LEU A 294 -3.24 2.23 -0.51
C LEU A 294 -4.44 1.58 0.16
N GLY A 295 -4.18 0.96 1.30
CA GLY A 295 -5.19 0.40 2.19
C GLY A 295 -5.83 1.45 3.09
N GLY A 296 -6.69 0.98 4.00
CA GLY A 296 -7.35 1.86 4.98
C GLY A 296 -6.41 2.32 6.09
N ALA A 297 -5.56 1.42 6.58
CA ALA A 297 -4.67 1.66 7.72
C ALA A 297 -3.19 1.81 7.35
N SER A 298 -2.74 1.21 6.25
CA SER A 298 -1.36 1.29 5.75
C SER A 298 -1.31 1.58 4.26
N THR A 299 -0.13 1.92 3.75
CA THR A 299 0.18 1.94 2.32
C THR A 299 1.50 1.22 2.07
N GLN A 300 1.57 0.47 0.96
CA GLN A 300 2.72 -0.32 0.58
C GLN A 300 3.31 0.19 -0.74
N ILE A 301 4.63 0.05 -0.86
CA ILE A 301 5.37 0.29 -2.10
C ILE A 301 6.35 -0.86 -2.33
N VAL A 302 6.27 -1.48 -3.51
CA VAL A 302 7.19 -2.55 -3.91
C VAL A 302 7.64 -2.37 -5.36
N PHE A 303 8.93 -2.45 -5.62
CA PHE A 303 9.49 -2.40 -6.97
C PHE A 303 10.85 -3.09 -7.07
N GLU A 304 11.19 -3.49 -8.29
CA GLU A 304 12.51 -4.01 -8.63
C GLU A 304 13.40 -2.84 -9.10
N PRO A 305 14.41 -2.42 -8.32
CA PRO A 305 15.34 -1.38 -8.74
C PRO A 305 16.16 -1.83 -9.97
N SER A 306 16.30 -0.94 -10.94
CA SER A 306 17.21 -1.09 -12.07
C SER A 306 18.65 -0.98 -11.59
N SER A 307 19.51 -1.92 -11.99
CA SER A 307 20.92 -1.90 -11.62
C SER A 307 21.62 -0.62 -12.14
N ILE A 308 21.94 0.30 -11.24
CA ILE A 308 22.71 1.50 -11.57
C ILE A 308 24.19 1.15 -11.50
N GLY A 309 24.75 0.66 -12.61
CA GLY A 309 26.18 0.34 -12.69
C GLY A 309 26.58 -0.98 -12.00
N PRO A 310 27.90 -1.25 -11.86
CA PRO A 310 28.41 -2.56 -11.46
C PRO A 310 28.29 -2.90 -9.97
N ALA A 311 27.87 -1.95 -9.11
CA ALA A 311 27.68 -2.19 -7.68
C ALA A 311 26.95 -1.00 -7.04
N SER A 312 25.66 -1.15 -6.79
CA SER A 312 25.00 -0.59 -5.61
C SER A 312 23.75 -1.43 -5.39
N PRO A 313 23.88 -2.64 -4.81
CA PRO A 313 22.72 -3.38 -4.31
C PRO A 313 21.95 -2.50 -3.34
N LEU A 314 20.66 -2.77 -3.16
CA LEU A 314 19.90 -2.14 -2.06
C LEU A 314 20.70 -2.26 -0.76
N GLU A 315 20.67 -1.19 0.04
CA GLU A 315 21.32 -1.21 1.34
C GLU A 315 20.82 -2.42 2.15
N PRO A 316 21.67 -3.07 2.96
CA PRO A 316 21.20 -4.16 3.80
C PRO A 316 20.13 -3.66 4.78
N GLY A 317 18.99 -4.34 4.82
CA GLY A 317 17.91 -4.00 5.74
C GLY A 317 16.62 -4.73 5.38
N GLU A 318 15.61 -4.53 6.21
CA GLU A 318 14.31 -5.21 6.02
C GLU A 318 13.59 -4.77 4.74
N HIS A 319 13.91 -3.58 4.22
CA HIS A 319 13.40 -3.05 2.97
C HIS A 319 13.88 -3.82 1.73
N LYS A 320 14.99 -4.57 1.84
CA LYS A 320 15.49 -5.44 0.78
C LYS A 320 14.80 -6.80 0.88
N TYR A 321 14.20 -7.24 -0.22
CA TYR A 321 13.53 -8.54 -0.31
C TYR A 321 14.10 -9.35 -1.48
N ASP A 322 14.75 -10.47 -1.18
CA ASP A 322 15.21 -11.43 -2.18
C ASP A 322 14.11 -12.47 -2.44
N LEU A 323 13.51 -12.43 -3.63
CA LEU A 323 12.42 -13.31 -4.05
C LEU A 323 12.91 -14.31 -5.09
N ASP A 324 12.72 -15.61 -4.85
CA ASP A 324 12.79 -16.63 -5.89
C ASP A 324 11.37 -17.03 -6.30
N PHE A 325 10.98 -16.67 -7.53
CA PHE A 325 9.68 -17.02 -8.07
C PHE A 325 9.84 -17.77 -9.40
N SER A 326 9.36 -19.02 -9.43
CA SER A 326 9.42 -19.88 -10.62
C SER A 326 10.83 -19.99 -11.23
N GLY A 327 11.85 -20.06 -10.38
CA GLY A 327 13.26 -20.21 -10.78
C GLY A 327 13.90 -18.92 -11.30
N SER A 328 13.29 -17.77 -11.03
CA SER A 328 13.84 -16.44 -11.31
C SER A 328 14.03 -15.69 -9.99
N ALA A 329 15.24 -15.22 -9.76
CA ALA A 329 15.58 -14.40 -8.60
C ALA A 329 15.32 -12.92 -8.89
N PHE A 330 14.64 -12.24 -7.97
CA PHE A 330 14.37 -10.80 -7.99
C PHE A 330 14.89 -10.18 -6.69
N GLU A 331 15.62 -9.08 -6.79
CA GLU A 331 15.91 -8.21 -5.65
C GLU A 331 14.87 -7.08 -5.68
N LEU A 332 14.00 -7.02 -4.68
CA LEU A 332 12.92 -6.04 -4.56
C LEU A 332 13.21 -5.06 -3.43
N TYR A 333 12.91 -3.78 -3.65
CA TYR A 333 12.64 -2.86 -2.56
C TYR A 333 11.19 -3.03 -2.15
N GLN A 334 10.95 -3.14 -0.85
CA GLN A 334 9.62 -3.18 -0.26
C GLN A 334 9.55 -2.29 0.98
N HIS A 335 8.42 -1.62 1.19
CA HIS A 335 8.10 -1.03 2.47
C HIS A 335 6.59 -0.93 2.69
N SER A 336 6.18 -0.99 3.96
CA SER A 336 4.79 -0.80 4.41
C SER A 336 4.75 0.30 5.46
N TYR A 337 4.05 1.39 5.16
CA TYR A 337 3.85 2.52 6.07
C TYR A 337 2.56 2.32 6.86
N LEU A 338 2.67 1.69 8.04
CA LEU A 338 1.55 1.60 8.99
C LEU A 338 1.18 3.01 9.48
N GLY A 339 -0.13 3.29 9.60
CA GLY A 339 -0.63 4.63 9.95
C GLY A 339 -0.78 5.58 8.76
N TYR A 340 -0.32 5.20 7.57
CA TYR A 340 -0.41 6.04 6.36
C TYR A 340 -1.43 5.54 5.32
N GLY A 341 -2.30 4.60 5.70
CA GLY A 341 -3.49 4.27 4.91
C GLY A 341 -4.50 5.41 4.86
N LEU A 342 -5.42 5.39 3.89
CA LEU A 342 -6.29 6.54 3.61
C LEU A 342 -7.16 6.95 4.82
N MET A 343 -7.66 6.00 5.61
CA MET A 343 -8.49 6.30 6.78
C MET A 343 -7.65 6.87 7.93
N ARG A 344 -6.42 6.36 8.11
CA ARG A 344 -5.49 6.89 9.12
C ARG A 344 -4.99 8.28 8.74
N ALA A 345 -4.67 8.51 7.48
CA ALA A 345 -4.33 9.82 6.95
C ALA A 345 -5.42 10.87 7.22
N ARG A 346 -6.70 10.53 7.03
CA ARG A 346 -7.83 11.40 7.41
C ARG A 346 -7.79 11.73 8.90
N SER A 347 -7.68 10.71 9.75
CA SER A 347 -7.63 10.89 11.20
C SER A 347 -6.48 11.83 11.61
N HIS A 348 -5.27 11.63 11.06
CA HIS A 348 -4.11 12.49 11.32
C HIS A 348 -4.33 13.93 10.85
N VAL A 349 -4.87 14.13 9.65
CA VAL A 349 -5.18 15.47 9.12
C VAL A 349 -6.23 16.17 10.00
N HIS A 350 -7.31 15.48 10.36
CA HIS A 350 -8.36 16.04 11.20
C HIS A 350 -7.84 16.41 12.59
N ARG A 351 -7.08 15.52 13.25
CA ARG A 351 -6.46 15.78 14.56
C ARG A 351 -5.50 16.97 14.50
N LEU A 352 -4.67 17.06 13.46
CA LEU A 352 -3.74 18.18 13.30
C LEU A 352 -4.46 19.51 13.05
N VAL A 353 -5.48 19.52 12.19
CA VAL A 353 -6.29 20.72 11.91
C VAL A 353 -6.97 21.22 13.18
N ASP A 354 -7.55 20.29 13.94
CA ASP A 354 -8.24 20.60 15.18
C ASP A 354 -7.27 21.17 16.23
N PHE A 355 -6.13 20.49 16.45
CA PHE A 355 -5.08 21.00 17.33
C PHE A 355 -4.62 22.41 16.92
N MET A 356 -4.40 22.63 15.63
CA MET A 356 -4.03 23.95 15.09
C MET A 356 -5.11 25.01 15.29
N ALA A 357 -6.40 24.63 15.35
CA ALA A 357 -7.48 25.54 15.66
C ALA A 357 -7.51 25.90 17.16
N GLY A 358 -7.21 24.93 18.04
CA GLY A 358 -7.13 25.14 19.49
C GLY A 358 -6.02 26.10 19.93
N ILE A 359 -4.87 26.12 19.23
CA ILE A 359 -3.73 26.99 19.59
C ILE A 359 -3.79 28.41 19.00
N ARG A 360 -4.74 28.71 18.11
CA ARG A 360 -4.80 30.03 17.45
C ARG A 360 -5.24 31.11 18.44
N PRO A 361 -4.57 32.28 18.46
CA PRO A 361 -4.96 33.38 19.32
C PRO A 361 -6.36 33.87 18.98
N ARG A 362 -7.17 34.05 20.03
CA ARG A 362 -8.59 34.36 19.95
C ARG A 362 -8.79 35.72 19.27
N PRO A 363 -9.61 35.83 18.22
CA PRO A 363 -9.94 37.14 17.66
C PRO A 363 -10.77 37.93 18.68
N ALA A 364 -10.44 39.21 18.88
CA ALA A 364 -11.14 40.11 19.79
C ALA A 364 -12.57 40.48 19.34
N LYS A 365 -13.03 39.97 18.19
CA LYS A 365 -14.34 40.24 17.60
C LYS A 365 -14.91 38.95 17.01
N ALA A 366 -16.22 38.77 17.15
CA ALA A 366 -16.96 37.73 16.44
C ALA A 366 -16.63 37.77 14.95
N SER A 367 -16.40 36.61 14.35
CA SER A 367 -16.33 36.45 12.91
C SER A 367 -17.12 35.21 12.49
N LYS A 368 -17.37 35.08 11.19
CA LYS A 368 -17.92 33.85 10.59
C LYS A 368 -17.16 32.58 11.02
N TYR A 369 -15.89 32.70 11.42
CA TYR A 369 -14.98 31.60 11.73
C TYR A 369 -14.75 31.40 13.24
N HIS A 370 -15.22 32.35 14.05
CA HIS A 370 -15.00 32.40 15.50
C HIS A 370 -16.18 33.15 16.14
N PRO A 371 -17.27 32.46 16.51
CA PRO A 371 -18.33 33.08 17.31
C PRO A 371 -17.76 33.51 18.68
N VAL A 372 -18.34 34.56 19.25
CA VAL A 372 -18.08 34.97 20.64
C VAL A 372 -18.82 33.98 21.53
N ASP A 373 -18.21 33.54 22.63
CA ASP A 373 -18.85 32.82 23.75
C ASP A 373 -20.25 33.43 24.00
N VAL A 374 -21.29 32.76 23.51
CA VAL A 374 -22.65 33.31 23.44
C VAL A 374 -23.36 33.10 24.78
N ASP A 375 -23.03 32.02 25.50
CA ASP A 375 -23.67 31.64 26.75
C ASP A 375 -22.94 32.13 28.01
N GLY A 376 -21.72 32.62 27.87
CA GLY A 376 -20.92 33.26 28.91
C GLY A 376 -20.36 32.27 29.92
N ASP A 377 -20.21 30.99 29.55
CA ASP A 377 -19.70 29.94 30.43
C ASP A 377 -18.16 29.94 30.55
N GLY A 378 -17.48 30.76 29.74
CA GLY A 378 -16.03 30.86 29.73
C GLY A 378 -15.33 29.82 28.86
N GLU A 379 -16.10 28.92 28.23
CA GLU A 379 -15.69 27.96 27.23
C GLU A 379 -16.11 28.43 25.83
N PRO A 380 -15.33 28.09 24.79
CA PRO A 380 -15.68 28.43 23.42
C PRO A 380 -16.82 27.56 22.89
N ASP A 381 -17.87 28.20 22.37
CA ASP A 381 -18.77 27.61 21.38
C ASP A 381 -18.01 27.31 20.07
N TYR A 382 -17.13 26.30 20.03
CA TYR A 382 -16.55 25.83 18.77
C TYR A 382 -17.63 25.10 17.96
N GLU A 383 -18.59 25.84 17.41
CA GLU A 383 -19.65 25.22 16.62
C GLU A 383 -19.08 24.59 15.34
N VAL A 384 -17.98 25.15 14.78
CA VAL A 384 -17.33 24.67 13.54
C VAL A 384 -15.81 24.96 13.51
N VAL A 385 -14.99 23.94 13.25
CA VAL A 385 -13.54 24.02 13.01
C VAL A 385 -13.23 24.19 11.51
N PRO A 386 -12.58 25.29 11.08
CA PRO A 386 -12.21 25.48 9.68
C PRO A 386 -11.15 24.47 9.22
N ASN A 387 -11.48 23.66 8.22
CA ASN A 387 -10.61 22.61 7.68
C ASN A 387 -10.41 22.77 6.16
N PRO A 388 -9.23 23.21 5.69
CA PRO A 388 -8.99 23.43 4.26
C PRO A 388 -8.92 22.13 3.43
N CYS A 389 -8.84 20.97 4.09
CA CYS A 389 -8.91 19.66 3.45
C CYS A 389 -10.33 19.16 3.21
N LEU A 390 -11.36 19.89 3.67
CA LEU A 390 -12.72 19.65 3.23
C LEU A 390 -13.02 20.51 2.00
N ALA A 391 -13.82 19.98 1.08
CA ALA A 391 -14.24 20.73 -0.10
C ALA A 391 -14.96 22.03 0.32
N ARG A 392 -14.70 23.10 -0.45
CA ARG A 392 -15.27 24.42 -0.21
C ARG A 392 -16.79 24.35 -0.12
N GLY A 393 -17.34 24.99 0.91
CA GLY A 393 -18.78 25.08 1.17
C GLY A 393 -19.40 23.83 1.80
N MET A 394 -18.60 22.85 2.20
CA MET A 394 -19.10 21.59 2.77
C MET A 394 -18.63 21.38 4.20
N GLU A 395 -19.44 20.64 4.97
CA GLU A 395 -19.21 20.41 6.40
C GLU A 395 -19.38 18.94 6.75
N LYS A 396 -18.67 18.50 7.79
CA LYS A 396 -18.71 17.12 8.28
C LYS A 396 -18.49 17.11 9.78
N VAL A 397 -19.30 16.34 10.50
CA VAL A 397 -19.00 15.95 11.89
C VAL A 397 -17.95 14.85 11.87
N VAL A 398 -16.84 15.08 12.55
CA VAL A 398 -15.68 14.18 12.64
C VAL A 398 -15.47 13.80 14.10
N GLU A 399 -15.31 12.50 14.37
CA GLU A 399 -14.86 12.03 15.67
C GLU A 399 -13.33 12.23 15.75
N VAL A 400 -12.89 13.03 16.73
CA VAL A 400 -11.47 13.25 17.04
C VAL A 400 -11.15 12.57 18.36
N GLN A 401 -10.02 11.88 18.40
CA GLN A 401 -9.49 11.23 19.59
C GLN A 401 -8.37 12.10 20.17
N ASP A 402 -8.57 12.59 21.38
CA ASP A 402 -7.54 13.30 22.15
C ASP A 402 -6.90 12.32 23.13
N GLU A 403 -5.58 12.18 23.03
CA GLU A 403 -4.76 11.64 24.12
C GLU A 403 -4.48 12.79 25.08
N PHE A 404 -5.26 12.90 26.14
CA PHE A 404 -5.03 13.91 27.17
C PHE A 404 -3.77 13.55 27.97
N PHE A 405 -2.73 14.38 27.90
CA PHE A 405 -1.56 14.32 28.78
C PHE A 405 -1.70 15.19 30.04
N ASP A 406 -2.85 15.83 30.26
CA ASP A 406 -3.11 16.68 31.43
C ASP A 406 -3.75 15.90 32.58
N ARG A 407 -2.99 14.97 33.15
CA ARG A 407 -3.01 14.82 34.60
C ARG A 407 -1.58 15.08 35.07
N PRO A 408 -1.26 16.22 35.70
CA PRO A 408 -0.02 16.29 36.48
C PRO A 408 -0.08 15.10 37.44
N PRO A 409 0.98 14.28 37.57
CA PRO A 409 0.97 13.19 38.54
C PRO A 409 0.60 13.81 39.88
N SER A 410 -0.53 13.39 40.47
CA SER A 410 -0.82 13.75 41.84
C SER A 410 0.36 13.22 42.64
N LEU A 411 1.07 14.13 43.31
CA LEU A 411 2.26 13.81 44.10
C LEU A 411 1.92 13.03 45.38
N ASP A 412 0.67 12.58 45.54
CA ASP A 412 0.11 12.20 46.83
C ASP A 412 -0.73 10.90 46.85
N ASP A 413 -0.81 10.12 45.75
CA ASP A 413 -1.56 8.85 45.76
C ASP A 413 -0.62 7.67 45.50
N ASP A 414 -0.12 7.07 46.59
CA ASP A 414 0.71 5.86 46.62
C ASP A 414 -0.12 4.55 46.48
N ASP A 415 -1.37 4.62 46.02
CA ASP A 415 -2.26 3.46 45.93
C ASP A 415 -2.90 3.34 44.52
N ASP A 416 -2.74 2.13 43.96
CA ASP A 416 -3.35 1.53 42.76
C ASP A 416 -2.72 1.79 41.37
N ASP A 417 -1.98 0.78 40.92
CA ASP A 417 -1.76 0.42 39.51
C ASP A 417 -3.13 0.35 38.78
N ASP A 418 -3.39 1.24 37.79
CA ASP A 418 -4.31 1.09 36.63
C ASP A 418 -4.84 2.44 36.07
N ASP A 419 -4.07 3.55 36.13
CA ASP A 419 -4.43 4.78 35.40
C ASP A 419 -4.03 4.66 33.91
N GLU A 420 -4.82 3.89 33.14
CA GLU A 420 -4.80 3.93 31.66
C GLU A 420 -5.14 5.35 31.18
N PRO A 421 -4.42 5.92 30.18
CA PRO A 421 -4.74 7.23 29.64
C PRO A 421 -6.18 7.24 29.11
N LEU A 422 -7.06 8.02 29.76
CA LEU A 422 -8.43 8.24 29.33
C LEU A 422 -8.42 8.84 27.92
N THR A 423 -8.65 8.01 26.92
CA THR A 423 -8.84 8.42 25.53
C THR A 423 -10.21 9.06 25.40
N VAL A 424 -10.27 10.39 25.32
CA VAL A 424 -11.53 11.11 25.18
C VAL A 424 -11.86 11.25 23.70
N LYS A 425 -12.96 10.63 23.29
CA LYS A 425 -13.55 10.80 21.95
C LYS A 425 -14.49 11.99 21.97
N ARG A 426 -14.30 12.95 21.06
CA ARG A 426 -15.23 14.08 20.87
C ARG A 426 -15.64 14.24 19.41
N ASN A 427 -16.87 14.69 19.22
CA ASN A 427 -17.39 15.03 17.90
C ASN A 427 -17.13 16.51 17.62
N VAL A 428 -16.50 16.78 16.49
CA VAL A 428 -16.12 18.12 16.03
C VAL A 428 -16.74 18.36 14.66
N THR A 429 -17.54 19.40 14.53
CA THR A 429 -17.99 19.85 13.20
C THR A 429 -16.83 20.53 12.51
N MET A 430 -16.39 20.02 11.36
CA MET A 430 -15.36 20.63 10.53
C MET A 430 -15.98 21.15 9.23
N SER A 431 -15.49 22.30 8.73
CA SER A 431 -16.03 22.91 7.51
C SER A 431 -14.96 23.44 6.58
N GLY A 432 -15.13 23.18 5.28
CA GLY A 432 -14.31 23.76 4.22
C GLY A 432 -14.57 25.25 4.01
N LEU A 433 -15.74 25.76 4.44
CA LEU A 433 -16.14 27.18 4.30
C LEU A 433 -15.72 27.76 2.93
N ASP A 434 -15.06 28.91 2.89
CA ASP A 434 -14.41 29.48 1.70
C ASP A 434 -12.90 29.16 1.61
N ILE A 435 -12.36 28.41 2.59
CA ILE A 435 -10.92 28.10 2.71
C ILE A 435 -10.53 26.75 2.09
N GLY A 436 -11.51 25.88 1.79
CA GLY A 436 -11.33 24.60 1.13
C GLY A 436 -10.51 24.78 -0.13
N SER A 437 -9.30 24.21 -0.13
CA SER A 437 -8.32 24.40 -1.20
C SER A 437 -7.25 23.32 -1.17
N PHE A 438 -6.86 22.90 -2.37
CA PHE A 438 -5.80 21.91 -2.55
C PHE A 438 -4.47 22.40 -1.97
N GLU A 439 -4.09 23.66 -2.23
CA GLU A 439 -2.80 24.20 -1.82
C GLU A 439 -2.63 24.24 -0.30
N ALA A 440 -3.66 24.65 0.45
CA ALA A 440 -3.61 24.66 1.90
C ALA A 440 -3.67 23.25 2.48
N CYS A 441 -4.50 22.36 1.90
CA CYS A 441 -4.54 20.97 2.34
C CYS A 441 -3.22 20.23 2.07
N ASP A 442 -2.56 20.48 0.93
CA ASP A 442 -1.27 19.85 0.57
C ASP A 442 -0.18 20.22 1.60
N LYS A 443 -0.21 21.42 2.17
CA LYS A 443 0.69 21.80 3.27
C LYS A 443 0.45 21.02 4.55
N ILE A 444 -0.80 20.73 4.88
CA ILE A 444 -1.14 19.89 6.03
C ILE A 444 -0.73 18.44 5.78
N VAL A 445 -0.97 17.92 4.58
CA VAL A 445 -0.52 16.59 4.17
C VAL A 445 1.01 16.46 4.26
N GLN A 446 1.77 17.47 3.85
CA GLN A 446 3.23 17.47 4.00
C GLN A 446 3.69 17.33 5.46
N LEU A 447 2.98 17.97 6.40
CA LEU A 447 3.24 17.81 7.84
C LEU A 447 2.90 16.40 8.33
N VAL A 448 1.76 15.85 7.90
CA VAL A 448 1.34 14.48 8.25
C VAL A 448 2.32 13.43 7.72
N LEU A 449 2.89 13.63 6.53
CA LEU A 449 3.94 12.77 5.97
C LEU A 449 5.27 12.84 6.75
N ALA A 450 5.45 13.80 7.66
CA ALA A 450 6.68 13.94 8.46
C ALA A 450 7.96 13.90 7.59
N LYS A 451 7.99 14.67 6.49
CA LYS A 451 9.11 14.65 5.53
C LYS A 451 10.44 15.10 6.16
N ASP A 452 10.38 15.92 7.20
CA ASP A 452 11.55 16.43 7.93
C ASP A 452 12.01 15.47 9.07
N ALA A 453 11.42 14.28 9.17
CA ALA A 453 11.87 13.26 10.10
C ALA A 453 13.34 12.87 9.85
N ILE A 454 14.03 12.47 10.91
CA ILE A 454 15.45 12.14 10.86
C ILE A 454 15.66 10.94 9.92
N CYS A 455 16.39 11.16 8.84
CA CYS A 455 16.76 10.12 7.89
C CYS A 455 18.08 9.47 8.30
N GLU A 456 18.00 8.34 9.00
CA GLU A 456 19.18 7.59 9.46
C GLU A 456 19.96 6.97 8.30
N MET A 457 19.24 6.42 7.31
CA MET A 457 19.80 5.80 6.12
C MET A 457 19.30 6.54 4.88
N LYS A 458 20.22 7.23 4.18
CA LYS A 458 19.89 8.04 3.01
C LYS A 458 19.95 7.23 1.70
N PRO A 459 19.13 7.57 0.69
CA PRO A 459 18.05 8.55 0.72
C PRO A 459 16.79 8.03 1.42
N CYS A 460 15.94 8.94 1.91
CA CYS A 460 14.65 8.61 2.51
C CYS A 460 13.49 9.17 1.71
N SER A 461 12.35 8.49 1.77
CA SER A 461 11.05 8.95 1.28
C SER A 461 10.43 9.98 2.24
N PHE A 462 9.79 9.49 3.31
CA PHE A 462 9.14 10.25 4.36
C PHE A 462 9.17 9.47 5.68
N ASN A 463 8.87 10.13 6.80
CA ASN A 463 8.92 9.55 8.14
C ASN A 463 10.26 8.85 8.47
N GLY A 464 11.38 9.34 7.92
CA GLY A 464 12.72 8.80 8.16
C GLY A 464 13.01 7.44 7.52
N VAL A 465 12.13 6.95 6.64
CA VAL A 465 12.25 5.63 6.01
C VAL A 465 13.16 5.68 4.79
N TYR A 466 14.18 4.82 4.77
CA TYR A 466 15.03 4.63 3.59
C TYR A 466 14.22 4.21 2.37
N GLN A 467 14.44 4.90 1.25
CA GLN A 467 13.92 4.51 -0.05
C GLN A 467 14.96 4.91 -1.11
N PRO A 468 15.39 3.98 -1.99
CA PRO A 468 16.29 4.35 -3.07
C PRO A 468 15.58 5.34 -4.01
N ASN A 469 16.33 6.29 -4.55
CA ASN A 469 15.75 7.32 -5.43
C ASN A 469 15.08 6.67 -6.64
N LEU A 470 13.76 6.84 -6.77
CA LEU A 470 12.97 6.26 -7.87
C LEU A 470 13.35 6.86 -9.23
N LEU A 471 13.86 8.10 -9.28
CA LEU A 471 14.33 8.72 -10.52
C LEU A 471 15.57 8.05 -11.10
N ASP A 472 16.37 7.43 -10.24
CA ASP A 472 17.61 6.76 -10.61
C ASP A 472 17.37 5.25 -10.74
N SER A 473 16.72 4.66 -9.74
CA SER A 473 16.51 3.21 -9.62
C SER A 473 15.30 2.71 -10.41
N PHE A 474 14.32 3.55 -10.75
CA PHE A 474 13.09 3.10 -11.43
C PHE A 474 12.54 4.10 -12.46
N LYS A 475 13.44 4.82 -13.14
CA LYS A 475 13.11 5.95 -14.03
C LYS A 475 12.00 5.68 -15.06
N ASN A 476 12.09 4.53 -15.75
CA ASN A 476 11.22 4.19 -16.89
C ASN A 476 10.29 3.01 -16.60
N GLY A 477 10.33 2.46 -15.38
CA GLY A 477 9.46 1.36 -15.00
C GLY A 477 8.00 1.79 -14.96
N LYS A 478 7.07 0.85 -14.96
CA LYS A 478 5.63 1.15 -14.91
C LYS A 478 5.14 1.17 -13.46
N VAL A 479 4.17 2.02 -13.14
CA VAL A 479 3.64 2.16 -11.77
C VAL A 479 2.16 1.78 -11.78
N LEU A 480 1.79 0.84 -10.93
CA LEU A 480 0.42 0.38 -10.74
C LEU A 480 -0.07 0.82 -9.37
N LEU A 481 -1.19 1.53 -9.33
CA LEU A 481 -1.84 2.02 -8.12
C LEU A 481 -3.09 1.17 -7.83
N LEU A 482 -3.13 0.55 -6.66
CA LEU A 482 -4.18 -0.38 -6.25
C LEU A 482 -5.13 0.21 -5.18
N SER A 483 -6.17 -0.54 -4.84
CA SER A 483 -7.09 -0.27 -3.73
C SER A 483 -7.66 1.15 -3.71
N TYR A 484 -7.48 1.94 -2.64
CA TYR A 484 -8.12 3.24 -2.54
C TYR A 484 -7.67 4.22 -3.63
N PHE A 485 -6.47 4.08 -4.19
CA PHE A 485 -6.07 4.85 -5.37
C PHE A 485 -7.05 4.59 -6.52
N TYR A 486 -7.33 3.32 -6.82
CA TYR A 486 -8.33 2.96 -7.82
C TYR A 486 -9.70 3.52 -7.41
N ASP A 487 -10.18 3.24 -6.20
CA ASP A 487 -11.54 3.56 -5.76
C ASP A 487 -11.90 5.04 -5.87
N ARG A 488 -10.95 5.96 -5.62
CA ARG A 488 -11.15 7.41 -5.78
C ARG A 488 -10.90 7.88 -7.19
N LEU A 489 -9.84 7.43 -7.85
CA LEU A 489 -9.42 8.04 -9.11
C LEU A 489 -10.24 7.54 -10.31
N HIS A 490 -10.62 6.26 -10.36
CA HIS A 490 -11.23 5.68 -11.57
C HIS A 490 -12.53 6.38 -12.00
N ARG A 491 -13.30 6.89 -11.03
CA ARG A 491 -14.60 7.55 -11.28
C ARG A 491 -14.47 8.97 -11.82
N LEU A 492 -13.32 9.61 -11.57
CA LEU A 492 -13.02 10.97 -12.01
C LEU A 492 -12.49 11.00 -13.45
N LEU A 493 -12.08 9.83 -13.98
CA LEU A 493 -11.56 9.73 -15.34
C LEU A 493 -12.69 9.93 -16.37
N PRO A 494 -12.41 10.62 -17.48
CA PRO A 494 -13.37 10.75 -18.56
C PRO A 494 -13.68 9.38 -19.18
N PRO A 495 -14.89 9.18 -19.72
CA PRO A 495 -15.24 7.95 -20.42
C PRO A 495 -14.33 7.74 -21.63
N PRO A 496 -14.02 6.48 -22.00
CA PRO A 496 -13.21 6.20 -23.17
C PRO A 496 -13.92 6.70 -24.45
N PRO A 497 -13.15 7.18 -25.47
CA PRO A 497 -13.73 7.74 -26.69
C PRO A 497 -14.60 6.71 -27.43
N SER A 498 -15.70 7.17 -28.04
CA SER A 498 -16.76 6.34 -28.64
C SER A 498 -16.32 5.35 -29.74
N SER A 499 -15.13 5.54 -30.35
CA SER A 499 -14.51 4.57 -31.27
C SER A 499 -13.93 3.33 -30.57
N SER A 500 -13.83 3.36 -29.25
CA SER A 500 -13.54 2.22 -28.37
C SER A 500 -14.80 1.70 -27.69
N SER A 501 -15.92 1.66 -28.43
CA SER A 501 -17.11 0.92 -28.00
C SER A 501 -16.68 -0.47 -27.50
N PRO A 502 -17.12 -0.91 -26.30
CA PRO A 502 -16.82 -2.23 -25.80
C PRO A 502 -17.58 -3.24 -26.66
N LYS A 503 -16.98 -3.65 -27.79
CA LYS A 503 -17.36 -4.88 -28.46
C LYS A 503 -16.97 -6.01 -27.52
N THR A 504 -17.85 -6.32 -26.56
CA THR A 504 -17.92 -7.62 -25.89
C THR A 504 -16.57 -8.29 -25.59
N SER A 505 -15.59 -7.54 -25.06
CA SER A 505 -14.45 -8.19 -24.43
C SER A 505 -14.87 -8.44 -22.99
N LYS A 506 -15.29 -9.67 -22.70
CA LYS A 506 -15.57 -10.15 -21.34
C LYS A 506 -14.31 -10.17 -20.45
N ASN A 507 -13.16 -9.74 -20.97
CA ASN A 507 -11.90 -9.67 -20.23
C ASN A 507 -11.48 -8.20 -20.04
N PRO A 508 -11.52 -7.65 -18.81
CA PRO A 508 -10.88 -6.39 -18.50
C PRO A 508 -9.36 -6.65 -18.41
N THR A 509 -8.63 -6.29 -19.45
CA THR A 509 -7.16 -6.32 -19.47
C THR A 509 -6.65 -4.94 -19.07
N ILE A 510 -6.14 -4.80 -17.84
CA ILE A 510 -5.63 -3.56 -17.24
C ILE A 510 -6.74 -2.49 -17.11
N ALA A 511 -6.71 -1.74 -16.01
CA ALA A 511 -7.61 -0.61 -15.87
C ALA A 511 -7.48 0.31 -17.09
N LEU A 512 -8.59 0.98 -17.40
CA LEU A 512 -8.66 2.19 -18.20
C LEU A 512 -7.26 2.82 -18.34
N THR A 513 -6.63 2.71 -19.51
CA THR A 513 -5.56 3.64 -19.87
C THR A 513 -6.32 4.87 -20.33
N PRO A 514 -6.64 5.84 -19.45
CA PRO A 514 -7.41 6.98 -19.87
C PRO A 514 -6.67 7.66 -21.02
N SER A 515 -7.44 8.22 -21.94
CA SER A 515 -6.94 9.19 -22.90
C SER A 515 -7.49 10.55 -22.46
N PRO A 516 -6.66 11.47 -21.95
CA PRO A 516 -5.20 11.40 -21.81
C PRO A 516 -4.70 10.48 -20.67
N PRO A 517 -3.44 10.00 -20.73
CA PRO A 517 -2.83 9.16 -19.70
C PRO A 517 -2.84 9.81 -18.32
N LEU A 518 -3.08 9.03 -17.27
CA LEU A 518 -3.05 9.51 -15.90
C LEU A 518 -1.60 9.79 -15.46
N THR A 519 -1.36 10.98 -14.93
CA THR A 519 -0.09 11.42 -14.36
C THR A 519 -0.26 11.88 -12.92
N VAL A 520 0.84 12.01 -12.17
CA VAL A 520 0.82 12.62 -10.83
C VAL A 520 0.19 14.01 -10.86
N SER A 521 0.53 14.84 -11.85
CA SER A 521 -0.07 16.17 -12.04
C SER A 521 -1.57 16.15 -12.36
N SER A 522 -2.05 15.09 -13.02
CA SER A 522 -3.48 14.91 -13.29
C SER A 522 -4.24 14.69 -11.98
N ILE A 523 -3.68 13.92 -11.05
CA ILE A 523 -4.25 13.71 -9.71
C ILE A 523 -4.33 15.05 -8.95
N ALA A 524 -3.28 15.88 -9.01
CA ALA A 524 -3.31 17.23 -8.44
C ALA A 524 -4.42 18.10 -9.05
N THR A 525 -4.63 17.99 -10.36
CA THR A 525 -5.68 18.74 -11.07
C THR A 525 -7.07 18.32 -10.60
N TYR A 526 -7.32 17.01 -10.48
CA TYR A 526 -8.57 16.51 -9.90
C TYR A 526 -8.75 16.98 -8.45
N ALA A 527 -7.69 16.92 -7.62
CA ALA A 527 -7.75 17.40 -6.25
C ALA A 527 -8.13 18.89 -6.18
N LYS A 528 -7.53 19.75 -7.00
CA LYS A 528 -7.87 21.18 -7.10
C LYS A 528 -9.34 21.40 -7.45
N THR A 529 -9.83 20.70 -8.47
CA THR A 529 -11.23 20.74 -8.88
C THR A 529 -12.16 20.31 -7.76
N ILE A 530 -11.85 19.22 -7.08
CA ILE A 530 -12.69 18.69 -6.01
C ILE A 530 -12.69 19.62 -4.79
N CYS A 531 -11.52 20.10 -4.37
CA CYS A 531 -11.40 21.02 -3.25
C CYS A 531 -12.10 22.37 -3.47
N ALA A 532 -12.25 22.82 -4.73
CA ALA A 532 -12.97 24.05 -5.07
C ALA A 532 -14.49 23.97 -4.83
N GLY A 533 -15.04 22.78 -4.57
CA GLY A 533 -16.42 22.57 -4.13
C GLY A 533 -17.46 22.41 -5.25
N PRO A 534 -18.74 22.22 -4.88
CA PRO A 534 -19.82 21.79 -5.77
C PRO A 534 -20.02 22.62 -7.03
N GLU A 535 -19.80 23.94 -6.94
CA GLU A 535 -19.90 24.85 -8.09
C GLU A 535 -18.97 24.41 -9.23
N THR A 536 -17.74 23.99 -8.90
CA THR A 536 -16.78 23.57 -9.93
C THR A 536 -17.16 22.22 -10.52
N TRP A 537 -17.66 21.29 -9.71
CA TRP A 537 -18.03 19.93 -10.16
C TRP A 537 -19.15 19.98 -11.20
N SER A 538 -20.11 20.88 -11.00
CA SER A 538 -21.24 21.10 -11.91
C SER A 538 -20.83 21.59 -13.30
N THR A 539 -19.61 22.11 -13.45
CA THR A 539 -19.07 22.58 -14.75
C THR A 539 -18.43 21.47 -15.58
N ILE A 540 -18.27 20.26 -15.02
CA ILE A 540 -17.59 19.13 -15.65
C ILE A 540 -18.62 18.11 -16.15
N PRO A 541 -18.87 18.02 -17.47
CA PRO A 541 -19.98 17.23 -18.00
C PRO A 541 -19.95 15.75 -17.58
N HIS A 542 -18.79 15.10 -17.63
CA HIS A 542 -18.68 13.68 -17.27
C HIS A 542 -18.80 13.42 -15.76
N PHE A 543 -18.70 14.46 -14.92
CA PHE A 543 -19.05 14.35 -13.50
C PHE A 543 -20.57 14.39 -13.34
N THR A 544 -21.23 15.38 -13.95
CA THR A 544 -22.69 15.54 -13.86
C THR A 544 -23.45 14.37 -14.49
N ASP A 545 -22.90 13.74 -15.52
CA ASP A 545 -23.49 12.55 -16.15
C ASP A 545 -23.37 11.30 -15.25
N ASN A 546 -22.44 11.30 -14.29
CA ASN A 546 -22.20 10.21 -13.36
C ASN A 546 -22.88 10.47 -12.01
N LYS A 547 -24.18 10.14 -11.93
CA LYS A 547 -25.00 10.34 -10.70
C LYS A 547 -24.35 9.77 -9.44
N LYS A 548 -23.77 8.57 -9.53
CA LYS A 548 -23.13 7.90 -8.37
C LYS A 548 -21.89 8.65 -7.90
N LEU A 549 -21.11 9.24 -8.82
CA LEU A 549 -19.99 10.09 -8.44
C LEU A 549 -20.50 11.35 -7.74
N MET A 550 -21.50 12.03 -8.28
CA MET A 550 -22.05 13.24 -7.67
C MET A 550 -22.62 12.98 -6.27
N GLU A 551 -23.39 11.91 -6.08
CA GLU A 551 -23.87 11.46 -4.76
C GLU A 551 -22.71 11.22 -3.78
N GLU A 552 -21.62 10.59 -4.24
CA GLU A 552 -20.44 10.36 -3.40
C GLU A 552 -19.66 11.64 -3.09
N LEU A 553 -19.57 12.59 -4.02
CA LEU A 553 -18.90 13.88 -3.81
C LEU A 553 -19.70 14.76 -2.84
N GLU A 554 -21.00 14.87 -3.04
CA GLU A 554 -21.91 15.65 -2.19
C GLU A 554 -22.06 15.05 -0.80
N GLY A 555 -22.04 13.72 -0.68
CA GLY A 555 -22.14 13.02 0.60
C GLY A 555 -20.84 12.89 1.38
N ARG A 556 -19.67 13.22 0.79
CA ARG A 556 -18.36 13.02 1.43
C ARG A 556 -17.41 14.22 1.20
N PRO A 557 -17.43 15.21 2.09
CA PRO A 557 -16.56 16.39 2.01
C PRO A 557 -15.04 16.07 1.96
N GLU A 558 -14.64 14.90 2.46
CA GLU A 558 -13.25 14.43 2.53
C GLU A 558 -12.64 14.02 1.18
N TRP A 559 -13.38 14.03 0.06
CA TRP A 559 -12.78 13.74 -1.25
C TRP A 559 -11.64 14.73 -1.59
N CYS A 560 -11.72 15.97 -1.12
CA CYS A 560 -10.62 16.93 -1.21
C CYS A 560 -9.37 16.41 -0.48
N LEU A 561 -9.53 16.00 0.78
CA LEU A 561 -8.48 15.39 1.60
C LEU A 561 -7.89 14.15 0.92
N ASP A 562 -8.74 13.22 0.49
CA ASP A 562 -8.31 11.95 -0.10
C ASP A 562 -7.40 12.15 -1.31
N LEU A 563 -7.84 12.98 -2.26
CA LEU A 563 -7.08 13.23 -3.48
C LEU A 563 -5.81 14.03 -3.21
N THR A 564 -5.87 14.97 -2.26
CA THR A 564 -4.69 15.74 -1.85
C THR A 564 -3.66 14.84 -1.15
N PHE A 565 -4.11 13.91 -0.31
CA PHE A 565 -3.25 12.92 0.33
C PHE A 565 -2.64 11.95 -0.70
N MET A 566 -3.44 11.41 -1.63
CA MET A 566 -2.94 10.55 -2.70
C MET A 566 -1.88 11.26 -3.56
N HIS A 567 -2.13 12.52 -3.94
CA HIS A 567 -1.15 13.34 -4.62
C HIS A 567 0.10 13.54 -3.78
N GLY A 568 -0.05 13.98 -2.52
CA GLY A 568 1.06 14.25 -1.62
C GLY A 568 1.91 13.02 -1.33
N LEU A 569 1.29 11.84 -1.19
CA LEU A 569 1.98 10.57 -1.02
C LEU A 569 2.82 10.24 -2.27
N LEU A 570 2.28 10.39 -3.47
CA LEU A 570 3.02 10.13 -4.72
C LEU A 570 4.14 11.17 -4.96
N LYS A 571 3.85 12.45 -4.72
CA LYS A 571 4.72 13.58 -5.05
C LYS A 571 5.79 13.82 -3.99
N TRP A 572 5.37 13.92 -2.73
CA TRP A 572 6.24 14.28 -1.62
C TRP A 572 6.78 13.06 -0.87
N GLY A 573 5.96 12.02 -0.74
CA GLY A 573 6.33 10.77 -0.08
C GLY A 573 7.26 9.92 -0.94
N TYR A 574 6.76 9.44 -2.08
CA TYR A 574 7.52 8.60 -3.01
C TYR A 574 8.37 9.37 -4.02
N GLU A 575 8.29 10.71 -4.01
CA GLU A 575 9.15 11.58 -4.83
C GLU A 575 9.01 11.40 -6.35
N PHE A 576 7.82 11.05 -6.83
CA PHE A 576 7.55 11.04 -8.26
C PHE A 576 7.52 12.45 -8.87
N GLU A 577 8.00 12.56 -10.11
CA GLU A 577 7.84 13.76 -10.93
C GLU A 577 6.39 14.00 -11.34
N GLU A 578 6.01 15.25 -11.58
CA GLU A 578 4.66 15.66 -12.01
C GLU A 578 4.19 14.92 -13.27
N GLY A 579 5.09 14.73 -14.24
CA GLY A 579 4.82 14.05 -15.49
C GLY A 579 4.87 12.52 -15.41
N ARG A 580 5.16 11.95 -14.23
CA ARG A 580 5.23 10.51 -14.05
C ARG A 580 3.87 9.88 -14.34
N ARG A 581 3.86 8.92 -15.26
CA ARG A 581 2.67 8.15 -15.61
C ARG A 581 2.41 7.08 -14.57
N VAL A 582 1.14 6.92 -14.22
CA VAL A 582 0.64 5.91 -13.30
C VAL A 582 -0.57 5.20 -13.92
N GLU A 583 -0.70 3.91 -13.65
CA GLU A 583 -1.83 3.09 -14.09
C GLU A 583 -2.64 2.72 -12.85
N LEU A 584 -3.97 2.74 -12.96
CA LEU A 584 -4.82 2.22 -11.88
C LEU A 584 -4.95 0.70 -12.04
N GLY A 585 -5.19 -0.03 -10.96
CA GLY A 585 -5.40 -1.47 -11.01
C GLY A 585 -6.55 -1.89 -10.11
N LYS A 586 -7.52 -2.61 -10.66
CA LYS A 586 -8.56 -3.31 -9.89
C LYS A 586 -8.57 -4.80 -10.16
N SER A 587 -8.51 -5.18 -11.43
CA SER A 587 -8.50 -6.59 -11.83
C SER A 587 -7.81 -6.77 -13.18
N VAL A 588 -7.27 -7.96 -13.43
CA VAL A 588 -6.72 -8.38 -14.73
C VAL A 588 -7.37 -9.70 -15.14
N GLY A 589 -8.02 -9.74 -16.30
CA GLY A 589 -8.66 -10.97 -16.80
C GLY A 589 -9.74 -11.51 -15.87
N GLY A 590 -10.49 -10.62 -15.20
CA GLY A 590 -11.51 -11.00 -14.21
C GLY A 590 -10.95 -11.37 -12.84
N THR A 591 -9.64 -11.26 -12.64
CA THR A 591 -8.95 -11.60 -11.38
C THR A 591 -8.62 -10.34 -10.60
N GLU A 592 -9.02 -10.23 -9.33
CA GLU A 592 -8.72 -9.07 -8.49
C GLU A 592 -7.20 -8.86 -8.32
N LEU A 593 -6.79 -7.59 -8.43
CA LEU A 593 -5.43 -7.17 -8.11
C LEU A 593 -5.35 -6.87 -6.62
N GLY A 594 -4.35 -7.45 -5.97
CA GLY A 594 -4.11 -7.38 -4.54
C GLY A 594 -3.16 -8.50 -4.14
N TRP A 595 -2.97 -8.73 -2.85
CA TRP A 595 -2.00 -9.71 -2.36
C TRP A 595 -2.48 -11.17 -2.44
N CYS A 596 -3.80 -11.42 -2.55
CA CYS A 596 -4.36 -12.76 -2.38
C CYS A 596 -3.84 -13.83 -3.34
N LEU A 597 -3.73 -13.55 -4.64
CA LEU A 597 -3.25 -14.54 -5.61
C LEU A 597 -1.77 -14.87 -5.37
N GLY A 598 -0.93 -13.86 -5.15
CA GLY A 598 0.50 -14.03 -4.84
C GLY A 598 0.72 -14.87 -3.58
N ALA A 599 -0.03 -14.60 -2.52
CA ALA A 599 -0.01 -15.40 -1.29
C ALA A 599 -0.50 -16.83 -1.54
N THR A 600 -1.55 -17.01 -2.34
CA THR A 600 -2.09 -18.33 -2.68
C THR A 600 -1.11 -19.14 -3.52
N LEU A 601 -0.40 -18.52 -4.47
CA LEU A 601 0.66 -19.16 -5.26
C LEU A 601 1.79 -19.69 -4.35
N GLY A 602 2.12 -18.97 -3.28
CA GLY A 602 3.01 -19.46 -2.22
C GLY A 602 2.45 -20.69 -1.51
N LEU A 603 1.19 -20.61 -1.07
CA LEU A 603 0.50 -21.69 -0.35
C LEU A 603 0.44 -23.01 -1.14
N VAL A 604 0.28 -22.95 -2.46
CA VAL A 604 0.19 -24.15 -3.33
C VAL A 604 1.53 -24.55 -3.97
N GLY A 605 2.48 -23.62 -4.09
CA GLY A 605 3.77 -23.81 -4.76
C GLY A 605 4.82 -24.58 -3.95
N GLU A 606 4.78 -24.46 -2.61
CA GLU A 606 5.82 -25.01 -1.70
C GLU A 606 5.75 -26.54 -1.48
N GLY A 607 4.75 -27.22 -2.02
CA GLY A 607 4.76 -28.68 -2.15
C GLY A 607 4.61 -29.47 -0.85
N ARG A 608 3.36 -29.68 -0.43
CA ARG A 608 2.72 -30.98 -0.07
C ARG A 608 1.35 -30.62 0.49
N VAL A 609 0.36 -30.58 -0.39
CA VAL A 609 -1.05 -30.44 0.01
C VAL A 609 -1.38 -31.64 0.89
N ARG A 610 -1.68 -31.40 2.17
CA ARG A 610 -2.11 -32.46 3.09
C ARG A 610 -3.62 -32.50 3.06
N CYS A 611 -4.19 -33.55 2.50
CA CYS A 611 -5.64 -33.73 2.55
C CYS A 611 -6.08 -34.03 3.98
N ARG A 612 -7.18 -33.41 4.40
CA ARG A 612 -7.87 -33.76 5.65
C ARG A 612 -8.45 -35.17 5.53
N ALA A 613 -8.17 -36.00 6.53
CA ALA A 613 -8.65 -37.39 6.60
C ALA A 613 -10.15 -37.48 6.89
#